data_AF-A0A316RA60-F1
#
_entry.id   AF-A0A316RA60-F1
#
_cell.length_a   1.000
_cell.length_b   1.000
_cell.length_c   1.000
_cell.angle_alpha   90.00
_cell.angle_beta   90.00
_cell.angle_gamma   90.00
#
_symmetry.space_group_name_H-M   'P 1'
#
loop_
_entity.id
_entity.type
_entity.pdbx_description
1 polymer ?
#
loop_
_entity_poly.entity_id
_entity_poly.type
_entity_poly.pdbx_seq_one_letter_code
_entity_poly.pdbx_strand_id
1 'polypeptide(L)'
;MSDAKKSTLVNVMSLAWQFVKKNGFTMSEALKTAWANIKLKTAMHKRIVKFWFAKVDGSIREAYGTLEPSRLPETNGSGRFRNDTVQTYFDTEKSEYRCFKKANLIKFA
;
A
#
# COMPACT_ATOMS: atom_id res chain seq x y z
N MET A 1 9.07 22.35 9.50
CA MET A 1 9.34 20.88 9.48
C MET A 1 8.43 20.05 10.41
N SER A 2 7.56 20.66 11.23
CA SER A 2 6.69 19.97 12.20
C SER A 2 5.45 19.28 11.59
N ASP A 3 4.85 19.88 10.55
CA ASP A 3 3.50 19.49 10.13
C ASP A 3 3.45 18.24 9.23
N ALA A 4 4.51 17.98 8.45
CA ALA A 4 4.63 16.76 7.65
C ALA A 4 4.73 15.50 8.53
N LYS A 5 5.45 15.59 9.67
CA LYS A 5 5.54 14.49 10.64
C LYS A 5 4.20 14.24 11.35
N LYS A 6 3.50 15.31 11.74
CA LYS A 6 2.14 15.23 12.32
C LYS A 6 1.16 14.56 11.35
N SER A 7 1.17 14.98 10.08
CA SER A 7 0.36 14.39 9.02
C SER A 7 0.65 12.88 8.85
N THR A 8 1.92 12.49 8.88
CA THR A 8 2.30 11.08 8.76
C THR A 8 1.74 10.24 9.91
N LEU A 9 1.87 10.71 11.16
CA LEU A 9 1.36 9.99 12.32
C LEU A 9 -0.18 9.85 12.30
N VAL A 10 -0.89 10.91 11.92
CA VAL A 10 -2.35 10.88 11.75
C VAL A 10 -2.74 9.82 10.70
N ASN A 11 -2.02 9.76 9.58
CA ASN A 11 -2.27 8.76 8.53
C ASN A 11 -1.98 7.32 9.00
N VAL A 12 -0.90 7.11 9.76
CA VAL A 12 -0.58 5.80 10.36
C VAL A 12 -1.72 5.37 11.28
N MET A 13 -2.11 6.24 12.22
CA MET A 13 -3.13 5.93 13.21
C MET A 13 -4.50 5.67 12.58
N SER A 14 -4.89 6.48 11.59
CA SER A 14 -6.13 6.28 10.84
C SER A 14 -6.13 4.93 10.12
N LEU A 15 -5.03 4.56 9.46
CA LEU A 15 -4.91 3.28 8.76
C LEU A 15 -4.89 2.09 9.74
N ALA A 16 -4.17 2.21 10.86
CA ALA A 16 -4.16 1.20 11.90
C ALA A 16 -5.56 0.99 12.49
N TRP A 17 -6.28 2.07 12.79
CA TRP A 17 -7.65 1.99 13.28
C TRP A 17 -8.61 1.31 12.30
N GLN A 18 -8.43 1.55 10.99
CA GLN A 18 -9.18 0.83 9.96
C GLN A 18 -8.91 -0.68 10.01
N PHE A 19 -7.65 -1.11 10.21
CA PHE A 19 -7.32 -2.54 10.34
C PHE A 19 -7.92 -3.16 11.59
N VAL A 20 -7.92 -2.45 12.73
CA VAL A 20 -8.60 -2.92 13.94
C VAL A 20 -10.09 -3.12 13.68
N LYS A 21 -10.77 -2.10 13.13
CA LYS A 21 -12.23 -2.13 12.95
C LYS A 21 -12.71 -3.10 11.86
N LYS A 22 -11.97 -3.24 10.76
CA LYS A 22 -12.41 -4.02 9.58
C LYS A 22 -11.77 -5.39 9.45
N ASN A 23 -10.56 -5.57 9.97
CA ASN A 23 -9.75 -6.78 9.78
C ASN A 23 -9.53 -7.55 11.09
N GLY A 24 -9.94 -7.01 12.24
CA GLY A 24 -9.81 -7.68 13.53
C GLY A 24 -8.37 -7.73 14.08
N PHE A 25 -7.50 -6.84 13.61
CA PHE A 25 -6.11 -6.79 14.08
C PHE A 25 -6.05 -6.29 15.51
N THR A 26 -5.08 -6.78 16.30
CA THR A 26 -4.70 -6.07 17.52
C THR A 26 -4.08 -4.72 17.16
N MET A 27 -4.13 -3.74 18.06
CA MET A 27 -3.53 -2.42 17.81
C MET A 27 -2.03 -2.52 17.45
N SER A 28 -1.29 -3.43 18.10
CA SER A 28 0.14 -3.62 17.83
C SER A 28 0.40 -4.11 16.40
N GLU A 29 -0.35 -5.12 15.94
CA GLU A 29 -0.26 -5.63 14.56
C GLU A 29 -0.69 -4.56 13.55
N ALA A 30 -1.79 -3.86 13.85
CA ALA A 30 -2.31 -2.79 13.01
C ALA A 30 -1.28 -1.68 12.79
N LEU A 31 -0.58 -1.26 13.85
CA LEU A 31 0.48 -0.25 13.75
C LEU A 31 1.67 -0.73 12.93
N LYS A 32 2.12 -1.97 13.13
CA LYS A 32 3.23 -2.55 12.34
C LYS A 32 2.88 -2.58 10.85
N THR A 33 1.69 -3.08 10.52
CA THR A 33 1.21 -3.18 9.13
C THR A 33 0.95 -1.80 8.52
N ALA A 34 0.43 -0.84 9.27
CA ALA A 34 0.20 0.52 8.79
C ALA A 34 1.52 1.23 8.44
N TRP A 35 2.52 1.12 9.32
CA TRP A 35 3.86 1.64 9.03
C TRP A 35 4.51 0.97 7.83
N ALA A 36 4.38 -0.35 7.69
CA ALA A 36 4.90 -1.07 6.53
C ALA A 36 4.27 -0.56 5.22
N ASN A 37 2.96 -0.34 5.20
CA ASN A 37 2.26 0.21 4.03
C ASN A 37 2.74 1.63 3.67
N ILE A 38 2.92 2.51 4.65
CA ILE A 38 3.37 3.88 4.41
C ILE A 38 4.81 3.89 3.89
N LYS A 39 5.68 3.06 4.46
CA LYS A 39 7.07 2.92 3.99
C LYS A 39 7.13 2.34 2.58
N LEU A 40 6.35 1.29 2.29
CA LEU A 40 6.24 0.70 0.96
C LEU A 40 5.77 1.75 -0.06
N LYS A 41 4.68 2.49 0.23
CA LYS A 41 4.18 3.53 -0.68
C LYS A 41 5.23 4.61 -0.95
N THR A 42 5.94 5.04 0.10
CA THR A 42 7.02 6.03 -0.04
C THR A 42 8.17 5.50 -0.89
N ALA A 43 8.53 4.22 -0.74
CA ALA A 43 9.55 3.59 -1.55
C ALA A 43 9.12 3.41 -3.01
N MET A 44 7.87 3.01 -3.27
CA MET A 44 7.33 2.84 -4.63
C MET A 44 7.30 4.15 -5.43
N HIS A 45 7.14 5.31 -4.78
CA HIS A 45 7.22 6.60 -5.45
C HIS A 45 8.64 6.97 -5.93
N LYS A 46 9.67 6.30 -5.40
CA LYS A 46 11.08 6.59 -5.73
C LYS A 46 11.75 5.53 -6.59
N ARG A 47 11.28 4.27 -6.51
CA ARG A 47 11.86 3.13 -7.20
C ARG A 47 10.84 2.03 -7.43
N ILE A 48 11.23 1.02 -8.20
CA ILE A 48 10.52 -0.26 -8.24
C ILE A 48 10.86 -1.01 -6.95
N VAL A 49 9.85 -1.52 -6.26
CA VAL A 49 9.98 -2.21 -4.97
C VAL A 49 9.42 -3.61 -5.11
N LYS A 50 10.15 -4.59 -4.58
CA LYS A 50 9.69 -5.97 -4.50
C LYS A 50 8.92 -6.15 -3.21
N PHE A 51 7.69 -6.67 -3.26
CA PHE A 51 6.90 -6.90 -2.07
C PHE A 51 6.03 -8.15 -2.17
N TRP A 52 5.59 -8.62 -1.00
CA TRP A 52 4.77 -9.81 -0.86
C TRP A 52 3.50 -9.50 -0.08
N PHE A 53 2.38 -10.04 -0.55
CA PHE A 53 1.10 -9.93 0.12
C PHE A 53 0.30 -11.23 0.04
N ALA A 54 -0.56 -11.47 1.04
CA ALA A 54 -1.47 -12.60 1.04
C ALA A 54 -2.70 -12.31 0.15
N LYS A 55 -3.04 -13.23 -0.73
CA LYS A 55 -4.28 -13.19 -1.51
C LYS A 55 -5.44 -13.72 -0.67
N VAL A 56 -6.66 -13.52 -1.16
CA VAL A 56 -7.88 -14.00 -0.49
C VAL A 56 -7.93 -15.53 -0.45
N ASP A 57 -7.33 -16.19 -1.44
CA ASP A 57 -7.19 -17.65 -1.52
C ASP A 57 -6.11 -18.20 -0.55
N GLY A 58 -5.45 -17.35 0.24
CA GLY A 58 -4.40 -17.74 1.20
C GLY A 58 -3.00 -17.85 0.60
N SER A 59 -2.85 -17.81 -0.73
CA SER A 59 -1.53 -17.85 -1.37
C SER A 59 -0.77 -16.53 -1.21
N ILE A 60 0.56 -16.61 -1.12
CA ILE A 60 1.43 -15.42 -1.08
C ILE A 60 1.78 -15.03 -2.50
N ARG A 61 1.54 -13.77 -2.86
CA ARG A 61 1.94 -13.20 -4.14
C ARG A 61 3.18 -12.35 -3.96
N GLU A 62 4.18 -12.63 -4.77
CA GLU A 62 5.29 -11.73 -5.06
C GLU A 62 4.87 -10.72 -6.14
N ALA A 63 5.24 -9.45 -5.97
CA ALA A 63 4.98 -8.39 -6.92
C ALA A 63 6.13 -7.38 -6.96
N TYR A 64 6.35 -6.81 -8.15
CA TYR A 64 7.27 -5.71 -8.37
C TYR A 64 6.47 -4.48 -8.77
N GLY A 65 6.37 -3.52 -7.87
CA GLY A 65 5.50 -2.36 -8.04
C GLY A 65 6.21 -1.02 -8.01
N THR A 66 5.67 -0.06 -8.75
CA THR A 66 6.12 1.33 -8.73
C THR A 66 4.95 2.30 -8.76
N LEU A 67 5.20 3.50 -8.24
CA LEU A 67 4.37 4.69 -8.30
C LEU A 67 5.19 5.90 -8.77
N GLU A 68 6.35 5.65 -9.39
CA GLU A 68 7.22 6.69 -9.90
C GLU A 68 6.64 7.27 -11.20
N PRO A 69 6.32 8.58 -11.27
CA PRO A 69 5.61 9.16 -12.41
C PRO A 69 6.28 8.93 -13.77
N SER A 70 7.62 8.86 -13.80
CA SER A 70 8.42 8.64 -15.00
C SER A 70 8.21 7.27 -15.66
N ARG A 71 7.73 6.27 -14.88
CA ARG A 71 7.53 4.89 -15.32
C ARG A 71 6.05 4.50 -15.42
N LEU A 72 5.15 5.41 -15.07
CA LEU A 72 3.71 5.16 -15.14
C LEU A 72 3.20 5.48 -16.55
N PRO A 73 2.35 4.62 -17.13
CA PRO A 73 1.66 4.95 -18.38
C PRO A 73 0.70 6.13 -18.17
N GLU A 74 0.44 6.88 -19.24
CA GLU A 74 -0.57 7.94 -19.22
C GLU A 74 -1.93 7.35 -18.84
N THR A 75 -2.51 7.89 -17.77
CA THR A 75 -3.81 7.45 -17.26
C THR A 75 -4.84 8.52 -17.50
N ASN A 76 -5.82 8.21 -18.36
CA ASN A 76 -7.06 8.97 -18.45
C ASN A 76 -7.84 8.68 -17.18
N GLY A 77 -7.76 9.59 -16.20
CA GLY A 77 -8.25 9.41 -14.83
C GLY A 77 -9.42 8.45 -14.70
N SER A 78 -9.22 7.36 -13.96
CA SER A 78 -10.28 6.36 -13.75
C SER A 78 -11.43 7.05 -13.02
N GLY A 79 -12.59 7.23 -13.67
CA GLY A 79 -13.82 7.78 -13.06
C GLY A 79 -14.40 6.93 -11.92
N ARG A 80 -13.61 6.02 -11.34
CA ARG A 80 -13.97 5.20 -10.18
C ARG A 80 -13.48 5.87 -8.90
N PHE A 81 -14.36 5.89 -7.89
CA PHE A 81 -14.01 6.33 -6.54
C PHE A 81 -12.83 5.54 -5.99
N ARG A 82 -11.89 6.24 -5.36
CA ARG A 82 -10.70 5.63 -4.76
C ARG A 82 -11.11 4.80 -3.55
N ASN A 83 -10.86 3.50 -3.60
CA ASN A 83 -11.08 2.64 -2.44
C ASN A 83 -9.88 2.73 -1.48
N ASP A 84 -10.09 3.30 -0.30
CA ASP A 84 -9.01 3.53 0.66
C ASP A 84 -8.49 2.26 1.35
N THR A 85 -9.19 1.12 1.25
CA THR A 85 -8.73 -0.16 1.84
C THR A 85 -7.68 -0.88 1.00
N VAL A 86 -7.55 -0.50 -0.28
CA VAL A 86 -6.62 -1.10 -1.23
C VAL A 86 -5.50 -0.14 -1.58
N GLN A 87 -4.32 -0.69 -1.85
CA GLN A 87 -3.19 0.05 -2.42
C GLN A 87 -3.05 -0.34 -3.87
N THR A 88 -3.26 0.63 -4.76
CA THR A 88 -3.00 0.49 -6.20
C THR A 88 -1.52 0.72 -6.47
N TYR A 89 -0.95 -0.03 -7.40
CA TYR A 89 0.42 0.09 -7.88
C TYR A 89 0.46 -0.30 -9.36
N PHE A 90 1.50 0.14 -10.07
CA PHE A 90 1.79 -0.37 -11.41
C PHE A 90 2.75 -1.54 -11.30
N ASP A 91 2.33 -2.71 -11.78
CA ASP A 91 3.12 -3.94 -11.77
C ASP A 91 4.06 -3.92 -12.99
N THR A 92 5.36 -3.85 -12.76
CA THR A 92 6.35 -3.74 -13.85
C THR A 92 6.60 -5.05 -14.59
N GLU A 93 6.27 -6.19 -14.00
CA GLU A 93 6.40 -7.49 -14.68
C GLU A 93 5.19 -7.80 -15.57
N LYS A 94 4.02 -7.27 -15.20
CA LYS A 94 2.77 -7.46 -15.94
C LYS A 94 2.39 -6.26 -16.79
N SER A 95 3.10 -5.14 -16.64
CA SER A 95 2.84 -3.88 -17.32
C SER A 95 1.39 -3.41 -17.18
N GLU A 96 0.79 -3.64 -16.02
CA GLU A 96 -0.61 -3.30 -15.76
C GLU A 96 -0.82 -2.76 -14.34
N TYR A 97 -1.87 -1.96 -14.14
CA TYR A 97 -2.27 -1.51 -12.81
C TYR A 97 -2.91 -2.65 -12.03
N ARG A 98 -2.42 -2.87 -10.81
CA ARG A 98 -2.94 -3.85 -9.87
C ARG A 98 -3.18 -3.22 -8.51
N CYS A 99 -3.91 -3.94 -7.67
CA CYS A 99 -4.12 -3.52 -6.30
C CYS A 99 -4.08 -4.71 -5.34
N PHE A 100 -3.77 -4.41 -4.07
CA PHE A 100 -3.86 -5.37 -2.98
C PHE A 100 -4.51 -4.73 -1.77
N LYS A 101 -5.11 -5.53 -0.88
CA LYS A 101 -5.64 -5.02 0.40
C LYS A 101 -4.48 -4.61 1.29
N LYS A 102 -4.48 -3.37 1.79
CA LYS A 102 -3.38 -2.85 2.63
C LYS A 102 -3.12 -3.74 3.87
N ALA A 103 -4.17 -4.33 4.42
CA ALA A 103 -4.07 -5.26 5.56
C ALA A 103 -3.28 -6.54 5.24
N ASN A 104 -3.19 -6.93 3.97
CA ASN A 104 -2.58 -8.19 3.56
C ASN A 104 -1.08 -8.07 3.24
N LEU A 105 -0.48 -6.89 3.47
CA LEU A 105 0.95 -6.69 3.25
C LEU A 105 1.75 -7.54 4.24
N ILE A 106 2.67 -8.36 3.72
CA ILE A 106 3.54 -9.21 4.55
C ILE A 106 4.89 -8.53 4.75
N LYS A 107 5.59 -8.22 3.65
CA LYS A 107 6.92 -7.62 3.67
C LYS A 107 7.28 -7.00 2.33
N PHE A 108 8.33 -6.19 2.30
CA PHE A 108 8.90 -5.62 1.08
C PHE A 108 10.43 -5.48 1.20
N ALA A 109 11.12 -5.44 0.05
CA ALA A 109 12.57 -5.30 -0.11
C ALA A 109 12.89 -4.14 -1.06
#